data_AF-A0A2G9LJ12-F1
#
_entry.id   AF-A0A2G9LJ12-F1
#
_cell.length_a   1.000
_cell.length_b   1.000
_cell.length_c   1.000
_cell.angle_alpha   90.00
_cell.angle_beta   90.00
_cell.angle_gamma   90.00
#
_symmetry.space_group_name_H-M   'P 1'
#
loop_
_entity.id
_entity.type
_entity.pdbx_description
1 polymer ?
#
loop_
_entity_poly.entity_id
_entity_poly.type
_entity_poly.pdbx_seq_one_letter_code
_entity_poly.pdbx_strand_id
1 'polypeptide(L)'
;MKKQILFFGIFALFFVFAVQAANVQSQDINSADELKSYIVVVETKNYTKVMSVLNNETQNNVGIQQISSISQPKAISMLSDLKKKPNQQIKQLDIIHGFAAKMSARKAEDLRQQGYKVYLDRVFHILLQNSTIQVGANDAWLMMNTSGSNLTGNGSKIAIIDTGVDYTHPDLGNC
;
A
#
# COMPACT_ATOMS: atom_id res chain seq x y z
N MET A 1 -49.80 -18.05 -35.61
CA MET A 1 -48.77 -18.65 -34.73
C MET A 1 -47.34 -18.15 -34.99
N LYS A 2 -46.83 -18.07 -36.23
CA LYS A 2 -45.42 -17.67 -36.48
C LYS A 2 -45.01 -16.28 -35.96
N LYS A 3 -45.90 -15.27 -35.97
CA LYS A 3 -45.59 -13.92 -35.45
C LYS A 3 -45.46 -13.85 -33.92
N GLN A 4 -46.23 -14.65 -33.17
CA GLN A 4 -46.14 -14.65 -31.70
C GLN A 4 -44.86 -15.31 -31.20
N ILE A 5 -44.37 -16.34 -31.90
CA ILE A 5 -43.08 -16.98 -31.60
C ILE A 5 -41.92 -16.01 -31.86
N LEU A 6 -42.00 -15.20 -32.93
CA LEU A 6 -40.99 -14.18 -33.24
C LEU A 6 -40.94 -13.08 -32.16
N PHE A 7 -42.09 -12.61 -31.69
CA PHE A 7 -42.16 -11.62 -30.60
C PHE A 7 -41.64 -12.19 -29.27
N PHE A 8 -41.93 -13.44 -28.95
CA PHE A 8 -41.39 -14.10 -27.76
C PHE A 8 -39.86 -14.27 -27.83
N GLY A 9 -39.32 -14.59 -29.00
CA GLY A 9 -37.88 -14.69 -29.23
C GLY A 9 -37.15 -13.36 -29.06
N ILE A 10 -37.72 -12.25 -29.57
CA ILE A 10 -37.16 -10.91 -29.41
C ILE A 10 -37.20 -10.47 -27.93
N PHE A 11 -38.31 -10.74 -27.24
CA PHE A 11 -38.44 -10.39 -25.82
C PHE A 11 -37.47 -11.18 -24.94
N ALA A 12 -37.30 -12.48 -25.21
CA ALA A 12 -36.32 -13.32 -24.52
C ALA A 12 -34.88 -12.82 -24.75
N LEU A 13 -34.56 -12.39 -25.97
CA LEU A 13 -33.24 -11.83 -26.30
C LEU A 13 -32.98 -10.53 -25.52
N PHE A 14 -33.93 -9.61 -25.49
CA PHE A 14 -33.83 -8.38 -24.69
C PHE A 14 -33.67 -8.67 -23.19
N PHE A 15 -34.36 -9.68 -22.67
CA PHE A 15 -34.28 -10.05 -21.27
C PHE A 15 -32.88 -10.60 -20.91
N VAL A 16 -32.28 -11.41 -21.79
CA VAL A 16 -30.91 -11.91 -21.60
C VAL A 16 -29.89 -10.76 -21.59
N PHE A 17 -30.02 -9.80 -22.51
CA PHE A 17 -29.16 -8.60 -22.53
C PHE A 17 -29.32 -7.74 -21.27
N ALA A 18 -30.56 -7.54 -20.79
CA ALA A 18 -30.81 -6.78 -19.57
C ALA A 18 -30.24 -7.46 -18.31
N VAL A 19 -30.35 -8.79 -18.21
CA VAL A 19 -29.76 -9.58 -17.12
C VAL A 19 -28.22 -9.52 -17.16
N GLN A 20 -27.60 -9.60 -18.35
CA GLN A 20 -26.15 -9.44 -18.48
C GLN A 20 -25.69 -8.03 -18.10
N ALA A 21 -26.39 -6.98 -18.52
CA ALA A 21 -26.06 -5.60 -18.14
C ALA A 21 -26.16 -5.37 -16.61
N ALA A 22 -27.19 -5.91 -15.97
CA ALA A 22 -27.36 -5.83 -14.51
C ALA A 22 -26.24 -6.59 -13.75
N ASN A 23 -25.84 -7.76 -14.24
CA ASN A 23 -24.75 -8.53 -13.65
C ASN A 23 -23.38 -7.82 -13.80
N VAL A 24 -23.11 -7.19 -14.95
CA VAL A 24 -21.89 -6.39 -15.16
C VAL A 24 -21.87 -5.17 -14.23
N GLN A 25 -22.97 -4.42 -14.15
CA GLN A 25 -23.09 -3.26 -13.25
C GLN A 25 -22.88 -3.64 -11.77
N SER A 26 -23.41 -4.79 -11.33
CA SER A 26 -23.24 -5.25 -9.94
C SER A 26 -21.81 -5.71 -9.63
N GLN A 27 -21.09 -6.33 -10.59
CA GLN A 27 -19.67 -6.64 -10.41
C GLN A 27 -18.79 -5.40 -10.29
N ASP A 28 -19.04 -4.37 -11.10
CA ASP A 28 -18.29 -3.11 -11.02
C ASP A 28 -18.57 -2.35 -9.71
N ILE A 29 -19.82 -2.34 -9.23
CA ILE A 29 -20.17 -1.73 -7.94
C ILE A 29 -19.50 -2.46 -6.78
N ASN A 30 -19.49 -3.80 -6.80
CA ASN A 30 -18.85 -4.60 -5.77
C ASN A 30 -17.31 -4.44 -5.77
N SER A 31 -16.70 -4.28 -6.95
CA SER A 31 -15.26 -4.01 -7.11
C SER A 31 -14.86 -2.60 -6.65
N ALA A 32 -15.74 -1.60 -6.84
CA ALA A 32 -15.48 -0.21 -6.49
C ALA A 32 -15.45 0.04 -4.98
N ASP A 33 -16.25 -0.71 -4.20
CA ASP A 33 -16.30 -0.61 -2.73
C ASP A 33 -15.36 -1.58 -2.00
N GLU A 34 -14.70 -2.49 -2.74
CA GLU A 34 -13.66 -3.35 -2.19
C GLU A 34 -12.50 -2.51 -1.62
N LEU A 35 -12.11 -2.79 -0.37
CA LEU A 35 -10.99 -2.11 0.28
C LEU A 35 -9.66 -2.72 -0.17
N LYS A 36 -8.83 -1.92 -0.83
CA LYS A 36 -7.46 -2.29 -1.24
C LYS A 36 -6.44 -1.44 -0.49
N SER A 37 -5.22 -1.96 -0.33
CA SER A 37 -4.11 -1.20 0.25
C SER A 37 -3.54 -0.23 -0.78
N TYR A 38 -3.34 1.02 -0.38
CA TYR A 38 -2.74 2.07 -1.19
C TYR A 38 -1.64 2.80 -0.42
N ILE A 39 -0.64 3.29 -1.15
CA ILE A 39 0.39 4.20 -0.66
C ILE A 39 0.09 5.60 -1.21
N VAL A 40 -0.04 6.57 -0.31
CA VAL A 40 -0.30 7.97 -0.65
C VAL A 40 0.93 8.80 -0.32
N VAL A 41 1.47 9.49 -1.33
CA VAL A 41 2.59 10.42 -1.16
C VAL A 41 2.04 11.85 -1.16
N VAL A 42 2.46 12.59 -0.15
CA VAL A 42 2.04 13.94 0.19
C VAL A 42 3.20 14.89 -0.05
N GLU A 43 2.92 16.06 -0.65
CA GLU A 43 3.91 17.12 -0.76
C GLU A 43 4.43 17.55 0.61
N THR A 44 5.74 17.81 0.72
CA THR A 44 6.42 18.15 1.98
C THR A 44 5.70 19.25 2.77
N LYS A 45 5.25 20.32 2.10
CA LYS A 45 4.54 21.45 2.73
C LYS A 45 3.26 21.04 3.48
N ASN A 46 2.64 19.94 3.08
CA ASN A 46 1.39 19.45 3.65
C ASN A 46 1.61 18.26 4.61
N TYR A 47 2.81 17.68 4.65
CA TYR A 47 3.09 16.43 5.37
C TYR A 47 2.91 16.58 6.88
N THR A 48 3.51 17.61 7.51
CA THR A 48 3.40 17.83 8.97
C THR A 48 1.95 17.95 9.42
N LYS A 49 1.12 18.65 8.64
CA LYS A 49 -0.30 18.85 8.95
C LYS A 49 -1.09 17.55 8.76
N VAL A 50 -0.80 16.76 7.72
CA VAL A 50 -1.33 15.39 7.57
C VAL A 50 -0.95 14.52 8.76
N MET A 51 0.30 14.61 9.22
CA MET A 51 0.80 13.77 10.29
C MET A 51 0.16 14.06 11.65
N SER A 52 -0.11 15.32 11.96
CA SER A 52 -0.87 15.67 13.17
C SER A 52 -2.24 14.97 13.22
N VAL A 53 -2.93 14.83 12.08
CA VAL A 53 -4.26 14.19 12.00
C VAL A 53 -4.15 12.67 12.21
N LEU A 54 -3.07 12.07 11.68
CA LEU A 54 -2.80 10.64 11.85
C LEU A 54 -2.41 10.28 13.29
N ASN A 55 -1.79 11.18 14.03
CA ASN A 55 -1.28 10.89 15.38
C ASN A 55 -2.25 11.29 16.52
N ASN A 56 -3.42 11.88 16.20
CA ASN A 56 -4.39 12.39 17.19
C ASN A 56 -5.15 11.34 18.03
N GLU A 57 -4.57 10.19 18.35
CA GLU A 57 -5.14 9.23 19.33
C GLU A 57 -4.66 9.49 20.77
N THR A 58 -3.78 10.47 21.02
CA THR A 58 -3.22 10.70 22.37
C THR A 58 -3.68 11.98 23.06
N GLN A 59 -4.51 12.83 22.45
CA GLN A 59 -4.95 14.10 23.06
C GLN A 59 -6.46 14.29 22.89
N ASN A 60 -7.23 13.38 23.48
CA ASN A 60 -8.59 13.71 23.87
C ASN A 60 -8.52 14.84 24.92
N ASN A 61 -8.65 16.09 24.47
CA ASN A 61 -9.45 17.17 25.08
C ASN A 61 -8.97 18.60 24.75
N VAL A 62 -7.90 18.82 24.00
CA VAL A 62 -7.50 20.19 23.60
C VAL A 62 -6.98 20.17 22.16
N GLY A 63 -7.80 20.56 21.17
CA GLY A 63 -7.23 20.92 19.85
C GLY A 63 -8.08 20.74 18.60
N ILE A 64 -9.20 20.02 18.61
CA ILE A 64 -10.01 19.88 17.37
C ILE A 64 -10.64 21.24 16.96
N GLN A 65 -10.92 22.13 17.92
CA GLN A 65 -11.42 23.48 17.63
C GLN A 65 -10.37 24.43 17.01
N GLN A 66 -9.07 24.12 17.06
CA GLN A 66 -8.02 24.97 16.47
C GLN A 66 -7.60 24.51 15.07
N ILE A 67 -7.87 23.26 14.69
CA ILE A 67 -7.65 22.75 13.33
C ILE A 67 -8.80 23.16 12.38
N SER A 68 -10.00 23.44 12.90
CA SER A 68 -11.14 23.92 12.11
C SER A 68 -10.98 25.35 11.59
N SER A 69 -10.17 26.20 12.24
CA SER A 69 -9.92 27.59 11.84
C SER A 69 -8.73 27.77 10.89
N ILE A 70 -7.86 26.76 10.74
CA ILE A 70 -6.76 26.78 9.77
C ILE A 70 -7.26 26.13 8.50
N SER A 71 -7.70 26.94 7.51
CA SER A 71 -7.98 26.56 6.10
C SER A 71 -7.61 25.10 5.83
N GLN A 72 -8.60 24.21 5.96
CA GLN A 72 -8.32 22.78 5.96
C GLN A 72 -7.87 22.39 4.56
N PRO A 73 -6.60 21.97 4.35
CA PRO A 73 -6.18 21.45 3.08
C PRO A 73 -7.04 20.23 2.81
N LYS A 74 -7.45 20.08 1.55
CA LYS A 74 -8.36 19.02 1.10
C LYS A 74 -7.92 17.59 1.52
N ALA A 75 -6.61 17.33 1.66
CA ALA A 75 -6.06 16.10 2.27
C ALA A 75 -6.61 15.78 3.66
N ILE A 76 -6.72 16.80 4.51
CA ILE A 76 -6.92 16.63 5.95
C ILE A 76 -8.36 16.27 6.27
N SER A 77 -9.31 16.94 5.62
CA SER A 77 -10.71 16.54 5.72
C SER A 77 -10.88 15.09 5.25
N MET A 78 -10.25 14.75 4.12
CA MET A 78 -10.29 13.40 3.54
C MET A 78 -9.71 12.33 4.48
N LEU A 79 -8.58 12.60 5.11
CA LEU A 79 -7.93 11.72 6.10
C LEU A 79 -8.76 11.55 7.36
N SER A 80 -9.38 12.63 7.83
CA SER A 80 -10.31 12.54 8.97
C SER A 80 -11.50 11.65 8.65
N ASP A 81 -12.00 11.68 7.41
CA ASP A 81 -13.09 10.81 6.96
C ASP A 81 -12.66 9.36 6.78
N LEU A 82 -11.39 9.12 6.40
CA LEU A 82 -10.83 7.77 6.36
C LEU A 82 -10.81 7.17 7.78
N LYS A 83 -10.34 7.90 8.78
CA LYS A 83 -10.28 7.42 10.17
C LYS A 83 -11.65 7.19 10.81
N LYS A 84 -12.69 7.96 10.45
CA LYS A 84 -14.06 7.78 10.98
C LYS A 84 -14.66 6.42 10.60
N LYS A 85 -14.16 5.76 9.56
CA LYS A 85 -14.62 4.44 9.16
C LYS A 85 -13.82 3.37 9.94
N PRO A 86 -14.47 2.57 10.80
CA PRO A 86 -13.77 1.68 11.75
C PRO A 86 -12.90 0.60 11.09
N ASN A 87 -13.13 0.29 9.80
CA ASN A 87 -12.38 -0.75 9.08
C ASN A 87 -11.17 -0.19 8.31
N GLN A 88 -10.84 1.08 8.48
CA GLN A 88 -9.86 1.78 7.66
C GLN A 88 -8.53 1.96 8.41
N GLN A 89 -7.61 1.02 8.20
CA GLN A 89 -6.26 1.08 8.77
C GLN A 89 -5.41 2.09 8.01
N ILE A 90 -4.78 3.02 8.74
CA ILE A 90 -3.83 4.00 8.19
C ILE A 90 -2.50 3.88 8.96
N LYS A 91 -1.39 3.81 8.24
CA LYS A 91 -0.04 3.73 8.79
C LYS A 91 0.84 4.82 8.20
N GLN A 92 1.51 5.59 9.05
CA GLN A 92 2.55 6.54 8.62
C GLN A 92 3.72 5.81 7.96
N LEU A 93 4.32 6.44 6.95
CA LEU A 93 5.59 6.01 6.40
C LEU A 93 6.67 7.02 6.82
N ASP A 94 7.76 6.52 7.41
CA ASP A 94 8.78 7.37 8.05
C ASP A 94 9.81 7.90 7.05
N ILE A 95 10.08 7.15 5.98
CA ILE A 95 11.12 7.48 4.99
C ILE A 95 10.58 8.41 3.90
N ILE A 96 9.30 8.31 3.57
CA ILE A 96 8.64 9.14 2.56
C ILE A 96 7.57 9.99 3.22
N HIS A 97 7.36 11.20 2.71
CA HIS A 97 6.25 12.05 3.14
C HIS A 97 4.90 11.44 2.70
N GLY A 98 4.41 10.44 3.42
CA GLY A 98 3.21 9.71 3.03
C GLY A 98 2.66 8.78 4.09
N PHE A 99 1.63 8.05 3.70
CA PHE A 99 0.97 7.04 4.52
C PHE A 99 0.46 5.88 3.66
N ALA A 100 0.39 4.70 4.27
CA ALA A 100 -0.32 3.54 3.73
C ALA A 100 -1.75 3.51 4.29
N ALA A 101 -2.75 3.21 3.46
CA ALA A 101 -4.13 3.12 3.91
C ALA A 101 -4.92 2.08 3.12
N LYS A 102 -5.82 1.37 3.81
CA LYS A 102 -6.85 0.56 3.14
C LYS A 102 -7.99 1.47 2.69
N MET A 103 -8.36 1.50 1.43
CA MET A 103 -9.48 2.33 0.95
C MET A 103 -10.11 1.78 -0.33
N SER A 104 -11.30 2.28 -0.66
CA SER A 104 -11.96 1.95 -1.93
C SER A 104 -11.25 2.58 -3.12
N ALA A 105 -11.40 1.99 -4.30
CA ALA A 105 -10.80 2.52 -5.53
C ALA A 105 -11.29 3.95 -5.84
N ARG A 106 -12.57 4.22 -5.58
CA ARG A 106 -13.16 5.56 -5.69
C ARG A 106 -12.43 6.58 -4.81
N LYS A 107 -12.19 6.24 -3.56
CA LYS A 107 -11.50 7.12 -2.60
C LYS A 107 -10.04 7.38 -2.99
N ALA A 108 -9.37 6.36 -3.53
CA ALA A 108 -8.01 6.50 -4.07
C ALA A 108 -8.00 7.46 -5.27
N GLU A 109 -9.01 7.38 -6.14
CA GLU A 109 -9.13 8.28 -7.30
C GLU A 109 -9.46 9.72 -6.90
N ASP A 110 -10.36 9.91 -5.92
CA ASP A 110 -10.63 11.22 -5.35
C ASP A 110 -9.35 11.90 -4.82
N LEU A 111 -8.39 11.13 -4.28
CA LEU A 111 -7.08 11.64 -3.85
C LEU A 111 -6.18 11.99 -5.05
N ARG A 112 -6.18 11.18 -6.12
CA ARG A 112 -5.40 11.50 -7.33
C ARG A 112 -5.86 12.80 -7.97
N GLN A 113 -7.16 13.01 -8.10
CA GLN A 113 -7.74 14.24 -8.65
C GLN A 113 -7.44 15.49 -7.80
N GLN A 114 -7.04 15.30 -6.55
CA GLN A 114 -6.60 16.37 -5.65
C GLN A 114 -5.10 16.66 -5.74
N GLY A 115 -4.37 15.97 -6.60
CA GLY A 115 -2.94 16.14 -6.82
C GLY A 115 -2.06 15.25 -5.94
N TYR A 116 -2.63 14.33 -5.14
CA TYR A 116 -1.83 13.35 -4.40
C TYR A 116 -1.34 12.25 -5.35
N LYS A 117 -0.11 11.78 -5.13
CA LYS A 117 0.37 10.59 -5.82
C LYS A 117 -0.12 9.37 -5.05
N VAL A 118 -0.95 8.55 -5.68
CA VAL A 118 -1.60 7.39 -5.05
C VAL A 118 -1.28 6.13 -5.83
N TYR A 119 -0.60 5.20 -5.17
CA TYR A 119 -0.14 3.93 -5.73
C TYR A 119 -0.90 2.78 -5.07
N LEU A 120 -1.32 1.80 -5.87
CA LEU A 120 -1.78 0.54 -5.32
C LEU A 120 -0.61 -0.15 -4.63
N ASP A 121 -0.83 -0.66 -3.43
CA ASP A 121 0.15 -1.49 -2.74
C ASP A 121 0.26 -2.83 -3.47
N ARG A 122 1.43 -3.10 -4.03
CA ARG A 122 1.63 -4.25 -4.91
C ARG A 122 2.12 -5.44 -4.12
N VAL A 123 1.61 -6.61 -4.48
CA VAL A 123 2.14 -7.88 -3.98
C VAL A 123 3.45 -8.18 -4.70
N PHE A 124 4.49 -8.50 -3.94
CA PHE A 124 5.77 -8.97 -4.43
C PHE A 124 5.98 -10.44 -4.02
N HIS A 125 6.83 -11.15 -4.75
CA HIS A 125 7.14 -12.56 -4.52
C HIS A 125 8.65 -12.77 -4.49
N ILE A 126 9.08 -13.81 -3.75
CA ILE A 126 10.48 -14.26 -3.74
C ILE A 126 10.90 -14.67 -5.16
N LEU A 127 12.10 -14.27 -5.58
CA LEU A 127 12.54 -14.42 -6.96
C LEU A 127 13.43 -15.65 -7.18
N LEU A 128 14.28 -16.02 -6.21
CA LEU A 128 15.25 -17.12 -6.31
C LEU A 128 15.56 -17.74 -4.95
N GLN A 129 15.71 -19.07 -4.90
CA GLN A 129 16.18 -19.80 -3.71
C GLN A 129 17.64 -20.25 -3.81
N ASN A 130 18.20 -20.33 -5.03
CA ASN A 130 19.54 -20.82 -5.27
C ASN A 130 20.43 -19.69 -5.79
N SER A 131 21.62 -19.54 -5.20
CA SER A 131 22.66 -18.63 -5.70
C SER A 131 23.24 -19.17 -7.01
N THR A 132 23.53 -18.27 -7.96
CA THR A 132 24.43 -18.56 -9.08
C THR A 132 25.88 -18.20 -8.70
N ILE A 133 26.81 -18.50 -9.62
CA ILE A 133 28.28 -18.48 -9.48
C ILE A 133 28.83 -17.42 -8.49
N GLN A 134 29.72 -17.88 -7.60
CA GLN A 134 30.40 -17.07 -6.57
C GLN A 134 31.17 -15.90 -7.21
N VAL A 135 30.77 -14.67 -6.87
CA VAL A 135 31.27 -13.39 -7.40
C VAL A 135 32.65 -12.97 -6.84
N GLY A 136 33.59 -13.92 -6.72
CA GLY A 136 34.93 -13.67 -6.15
C GLY A 136 35.03 -13.82 -4.63
N ALA A 137 34.08 -14.54 -4.01
CA ALA A 137 34.09 -14.80 -2.56
C ALA A 137 35.37 -15.51 -2.08
N ASN A 138 35.87 -16.48 -2.86
CA ASN A 138 37.10 -17.21 -2.53
C ASN A 138 38.33 -16.30 -2.50
N ASP A 139 38.41 -15.33 -3.41
CA ASP A 139 39.53 -14.38 -3.43
C ASP A 139 39.47 -13.44 -2.23
N ALA A 140 38.26 -12.97 -1.88
CA ALA A 140 38.05 -12.09 -0.73
C ALA A 140 38.50 -12.72 0.60
N TRP A 141 38.36 -14.04 0.76
CA TRP A 141 38.84 -14.75 1.95
C TRP A 141 40.36 -14.72 2.13
N LEU A 142 41.12 -14.53 1.05
CA LEU A 142 42.58 -14.45 1.08
C LEU A 142 43.10 -13.01 1.25
N MET A 143 42.22 -12.01 1.19
CA MET A 143 42.60 -10.61 1.30
C MET A 143 42.78 -10.18 2.75
N MET A 144 43.75 -9.27 2.95
CA MET A 144 44.02 -8.65 4.24
C MET A 144 43.74 -7.14 4.19
N ASN A 145 43.34 -6.58 5.32
CA ASN A 145 43.26 -5.14 5.50
C ASN A 145 44.66 -4.50 5.62
N THR A 146 44.71 -3.18 5.70
CA THR A 146 45.96 -2.40 5.84
C THR A 146 46.75 -2.72 7.12
N SER A 147 46.11 -3.36 8.10
CA SER A 147 46.72 -3.78 9.36
C SER A 147 47.18 -5.25 9.33
N GLY A 148 47.09 -5.93 8.17
CA GLY A 148 47.50 -7.32 8.00
C GLY A 148 46.53 -8.36 8.57
N SER A 149 45.28 -7.98 8.89
CA SER A 149 44.24 -8.90 9.36
C SER A 149 43.29 -9.31 8.23
N ASN A 150 42.69 -10.50 8.30
CA ASN A 150 41.70 -10.95 7.32
C ASN A 150 40.53 -9.95 7.18
N LEU A 151 40.01 -9.81 5.96
CA LEU A 151 38.79 -9.02 5.73
C LEU A 151 37.56 -9.74 6.29
N THR A 152 36.97 -9.19 7.34
CA THR A 152 35.79 -9.76 8.02
C THR A 152 34.51 -8.95 7.84
N GLY A 153 34.60 -7.75 7.27
CA GLY A 153 33.47 -6.81 7.23
C GLY A 153 33.16 -6.16 8.58
N ASN A 154 34.02 -6.30 9.59
CA ASN A 154 33.83 -5.65 10.90
C ASN A 154 33.62 -4.13 10.76
N GLY A 155 32.61 -3.60 11.43
CA GLY A 155 32.17 -2.20 11.31
C GLY A 155 31.13 -1.95 10.22
N SER A 156 30.91 -2.90 9.31
CA SER A 156 29.87 -2.83 8.27
C SER A 156 28.58 -3.52 8.73
N LYS A 157 27.43 -2.99 8.31
CA LYS A 157 26.11 -3.61 8.52
C LYS A 157 25.39 -3.75 7.19
N ILE A 158 24.81 -4.91 6.95
CA ILE A 158 24.02 -5.21 5.76
C ILE A 158 22.58 -5.47 6.20
N ALA A 159 21.62 -4.72 5.67
CA ALA A 159 20.20 -4.93 5.94
C ALA A 159 19.62 -5.88 4.89
N ILE A 160 19.11 -7.04 5.35
CA ILE A 160 18.45 -8.03 4.50
C ILE A 160 16.93 -7.83 4.66
N ILE A 161 16.26 -7.40 3.58
CA ILE A 161 14.80 -7.27 3.52
C ILE A 161 14.27 -8.49 2.77
N ASP A 162 13.99 -9.55 3.53
CA ASP A 162 13.53 -10.84 3.00
C ASP A 162 12.53 -11.48 3.98
N THR A 163 12.31 -12.79 3.91
CA THR A 163 11.37 -13.53 4.75
C THR A 163 11.80 -13.65 6.22
N GLY A 164 12.99 -13.19 6.58
CA GLY A 164 13.58 -13.29 7.91
C GLY A 164 14.90 -14.06 7.89
N VAL A 165 15.44 -14.34 9.09
CA VAL A 165 16.67 -15.12 9.28
C VAL A 165 16.49 -16.06 10.46
N ASP A 166 17.02 -17.28 10.34
CA ASP A 166 17.12 -18.23 11.45
C ASP A 166 18.37 -17.91 12.27
N TYR A 167 18.16 -17.24 13.40
CA TYR A 167 19.24 -16.87 14.33
C TYR A 167 19.80 -18.06 15.13
N THR A 168 19.11 -19.21 15.13
CA THR A 168 19.59 -20.43 15.79
C THR A 168 20.58 -21.22 14.93
N HIS A 169 20.71 -20.86 13.63
CA HIS A 169 21.66 -21.51 12.74
C HIS A 169 23.11 -21.26 13.21
N PRO A 170 23.98 -22.30 13.28
CA PRO A 170 25.35 -22.19 13.79
C PRO A 170 26.19 -21.09 13.13
N ASP A 171 25.94 -20.83 11.83
CA ASP A 171 26.68 -19.83 11.05
C ASP A 171 26.10 -18.40 11.14
N LEU A 172 24.94 -18.17 11.79
CA LEU A 172 24.20 -16.90 11.73
C LEU A 172 23.89 -16.26 13.09
N GLY A 173 24.36 -16.83 14.20
CA GLY A 173 24.24 -16.21 15.52
C GLY A 173 24.24 -17.21 16.68
N ASN A 174 23.72 -18.42 16.43
CA ASN A 174 23.56 -19.51 17.41
C ASN A 174 22.89 -19.04 18.72
N CYS A 175 21.87 -18.18 18.62
CA CYS A 175 21.24 -17.50 19.76
C CYS A 175 19.72 -17.68 19.79
#